data_AF-A0A375EAK1-F1
#
_entry.id   AF-A0A375EAK1-F1
#
_cell.length_a   1.000
_cell.length_b   1.000
_cell.length_c   1.000
_cell.angle_alpha   90.00
_cell.angle_beta   90.00
_cell.angle_gamma   90.00
#
_symmetry.space_group_name_H-M   'P 1'
#
loop_
_entity.id
_entity.type
_entity.pdbx_description
1 polymer ?
#
loop_
_entity_poly.entity_id
_entity_poly.type
_entity_poly.pdbx_seq_one_letter_code
_entity_poly.pdbx_strand_id
1 'polypeptide(L)'
;MGFLGRIRRRKTQVPARESLEIAELTERVTRLSPRLRLVPRYQQRIRPALEQALDYVRGLVQDLPAPRDANKEAWASDPYIHAFFGTPRDVELGFSRSPELREFFAQSPDSAQAYAVLGMAMAERRTLGVALEGDVMRSDVPQTVVSFSDHKVRIIACTEAALRDEIVRRLFDQLTLESLARVAAGKSRRNVLEREQALLMARLRLLERQGTGMRSVLGGDGDGEPGEQATLRAQVAENDRELAQLGKEAGALERQLECLAEVLTNARAFLSIEPRHLRLSAMNVLLAPESTAPAHEIELLTARIPGDPPLVRSFALVRFDRGDMLSSGALLDEAARLL
;
A
#
# COMPACT_ATOMS: atom_id res chain seq x y z
N MET A 1 -40.60 -7.27 -29.48
CA MET A 1 -39.19 -7.59 -29.73
C MET A 1 -38.32 -6.65 -28.88
N GLY A 2 -37.68 -7.09 -27.78
CA GLY A 2 -36.78 -6.17 -27.06
C GLY A 2 -36.28 -6.47 -25.64
N PHE A 3 -36.73 -7.52 -24.95
CA PHE A 3 -36.30 -7.76 -23.54
C PHE A 3 -35.20 -8.82 -23.37
N LEU A 4 -35.01 -9.72 -24.33
CA LEU A 4 -34.01 -10.80 -24.26
C LEU A 4 -32.58 -10.38 -24.68
N GLY A 5 -32.41 -9.18 -25.24
CA GLY A 5 -31.09 -8.67 -25.68
C GLY A 5 -30.21 -8.10 -24.56
N ARG A 6 -30.80 -7.61 -23.45
CA ARG A 6 -30.04 -6.99 -22.34
C ARG A 6 -29.35 -8.01 -21.45
N ILE A 7 -30.00 -9.15 -21.18
CA ILE A 7 -29.45 -10.18 -20.28
C ILE A 7 -28.30 -10.94 -20.96
N ARG A 8 -28.38 -11.15 -22.28
CA ARG A 8 -27.32 -11.80 -23.05
C ARG A 8 -26.09 -10.89 -23.19
N ARG A 9 -26.27 -9.59 -23.45
CA ARG A 9 -25.14 -8.62 -23.47
C ARG A 9 -24.39 -8.54 -22.14
N ARG A 10 -25.09 -8.58 -21.00
CA ARG A 10 -24.46 -8.55 -19.66
C ARG A 10 -23.63 -9.81 -19.39
N LYS A 11 -24.14 -10.99 -19.76
CA LYS A 11 -23.42 -12.28 -19.65
C LYS A 11 -22.28 -12.46 -20.65
N THR A 12 -22.27 -11.77 -21.79
CA THR A 12 -21.13 -11.81 -22.74
C THR A 12 -20.06 -10.76 -22.42
N GLN A 13 -20.44 -9.63 -21.80
CA GLN A 13 -19.50 -8.59 -21.37
C GLN A 13 -18.68 -8.98 -20.14
N VAL A 14 -19.27 -9.70 -19.18
CA VAL A 14 -18.58 -10.12 -17.94
C VAL A 14 -17.39 -11.06 -18.23
N PRO A 15 -17.54 -12.15 -19.03
CA PRO A 15 -16.42 -13.04 -19.37
C PRO A 15 -15.32 -12.34 -20.17
N ALA A 16 -15.70 -11.41 -21.06
CA ALA A 16 -14.74 -10.66 -21.86
C ALA A 16 -13.94 -9.66 -21.01
N ARG A 17 -14.59 -9.00 -20.04
CA ARG A 17 -13.95 -8.06 -19.12
C ARG A 17 -13.04 -8.77 -18.12
N GLU A 18 -13.50 -9.88 -17.54
CA GLU A 18 -12.68 -10.73 -16.66
C GLU A 18 -11.46 -11.28 -17.41
N SER A 19 -11.64 -11.72 -18.66
CA SER A 19 -10.52 -12.19 -19.48
C SER A 19 -9.50 -11.10 -19.82
N LEU A 20 -9.96 -9.87 -20.09
CA LEU A 20 -9.09 -8.72 -20.33
C LEU A 20 -8.27 -8.38 -19.07
N GLU A 21 -8.92 -8.36 -17.92
CA GLU A 21 -8.28 -8.01 -16.65
C GLU A 21 -7.26 -9.06 -16.21
N ILE A 22 -7.57 -10.34 -16.37
CA ILE A 22 -6.58 -11.41 -16.14
C ILE A 22 -5.39 -11.26 -17.09
N ALA A 23 -5.61 -10.85 -18.34
CA ALA A 23 -4.51 -10.56 -19.28
C ALA A 23 -3.67 -9.35 -18.83
N GLU A 24 -4.30 -8.27 -18.37
CA GLU A 24 -3.62 -7.10 -17.80
C GLU A 24 -2.78 -7.46 -16.56
N LEU A 25 -3.35 -8.27 -15.65
CA LEU A 25 -2.65 -8.75 -14.46
C LEU A 25 -1.50 -9.69 -14.83
N THR A 26 -1.71 -10.58 -15.80
CA THR A 26 -0.65 -11.44 -16.33
C THR A 26 0.52 -10.60 -16.84
N GLU A 27 0.25 -9.58 -17.65
CA GLU A 27 1.28 -8.66 -18.15
C GLU A 27 1.95 -7.88 -17.02
N ARG A 28 1.19 -7.41 -16.02
CA ARG A 28 1.74 -6.69 -14.87
C ARG A 28 2.71 -7.53 -14.05
N VAL A 29 2.30 -8.74 -13.69
CA VAL A 29 3.15 -9.70 -12.95
C VAL A 29 4.38 -10.08 -13.79
N THR A 30 4.20 -10.30 -15.08
CA THR A 30 5.30 -10.65 -15.99
C THR A 30 6.27 -9.50 -16.25
N ARG A 31 5.83 -8.23 -16.16
CA ARG A 31 6.72 -7.06 -16.27
C ARG A 31 7.83 -7.07 -15.22
N LEU A 32 7.54 -7.60 -14.04
CA LEU A 32 8.50 -7.73 -12.94
C LEU A 32 9.40 -8.96 -13.09
N SER A 33 9.12 -9.84 -14.05
CA SER A 33 9.90 -11.04 -14.37
C SER A 33 9.79 -11.41 -15.85
N PRO A 34 10.35 -10.60 -16.78
CA PRO A 34 10.09 -10.74 -18.22
C PRO A 34 10.47 -12.10 -18.81
N ARG A 35 11.44 -12.79 -18.18
CA ARG A 35 11.93 -14.11 -18.59
C ARG A 35 10.90 -15.22 -18.45
N LEU A 36 9.86 -15.05 -17.64
CA LEU A 36 8.75 -16.01 -17.52
C LEU A 36 8.04 -16.23 -18.88
N ARG A 37 8.13 -15.28 -19.80
CA ARG A 37 7.59 -15.42 -21.17
C ARG A 37 8.25 -16.55 -21.98
N LEU A 38 9.43 -16.99 -21.59
CA LEU A 38 10.15 -18.10 -22.23
C LEU A 38 9.61 -19.46 -21.81
N VAL A 39 8.83 -19.54 -20.71
CA VAL A 39 8.23 -20.79 -20.25
C VAL A 39 7.04 -21.16 -21.16
N PRO A 40 7.01 -22.38 -21.73
CA PRO A 40 5.89 -22.81 -22.56
C PRO A 40 4.56 -22.68 -21.83
N ARG A 41 3.58 -22.05 -22.50
CA ARG A 41 2.21 -21.88 -21.99
C ARG A 41 2.13 -21.17 -20.63
N TYR A 42 3.10 -20.31 -20.28
CA TYR A 42 3.14 -19.64 -18.96
C TYR A 42 1.82 -18.94 -18.59
N GLN A 43 1.19 -18.24 -19.56
CA GLN A 43 -0.10 -17.55 -19.34
C GLN A 43 -1.20 -18.53 -18.93
N GLN A 44 -1.28 -19.70 -19.57
CA GLN A 44 -2.27 -20.72 -19.25
C GLN A 44 -1.98 -21.37 -17.90
N ARG A 45 -0.70 -21.55 -17.55
CA ARG A 45 -0.26 -22.13 -16.27
C ARG A 45 -0.54 -21.20 -15.08
N ILE A 46 -0.37 -19.88 -15.25
CA ILE A 46 -0.52 -18.91 -14.15
C ILE A 46 -1.96 -18.43 -13.97
N ARG A 47 -2.80 -18.53 -15.01
CA ARG A 47 -4.19 -18.06 -15.02
C ARG A 47 -5.03 -18.53 -13.82
N PRO A 48 -5.05 -19.82 -13.44
CA PRO A 48 -5.87 -20.25 -12.29
C PRO A 48 -5.44 -19.59 -10.98
N ALA A 49 -4.12 -19.44 -10.77
CA ALA A 49 -3.58 -18.78 -9.59
C ALA A 49 -3.89 -17.28 -9.58
N LEU A 50 -3.86 -16.62 -10.76
CA LEU A 50 -4.28 -15.22 -10.89
C LEU A 50 -5.78 -15.03 -10.61
N GLU A 51 -6.65 -15.89 -11.14
CA GLU A 51 -8.09 -15.83 -10.90
C GLU A 51 -8.40 -15.96 -9.41
N GLN A 52 -7.83 -16.97 -8.74
CA GLN A 52 -8.00 -17.15 -7.30
C GLN A 52 -7.45 -15.98 -6.47
N ALA A 53 -6.27 -15.47 -6.82
CA ALA A 53 -5.69 -14.30 -6.14
C ALA A 53 -6.55 -13.04 -6.37
N LEU A 54 -7.11 -12.88 -7.57
CA LEU A 54 -7.93 -11.72 -7.93
C LEU A 54 -9.23 -11.71 -7.14
N ASP A 55 -9.90 -12.85 -7.03
CA ASP A 55 -11.12 -12.98 -6.23
C ASP A 55 -10.86 -12.63 -4.76
N TYR A 56 -9.76 -13.15 -4.18
CA TYR A 56 -9.37 -12.82 -2.82
C TYR A 56 -9.06 -11.32 -2.64
N VAL A 57 -8.20 -10.77 -3.49
CA VAL A 57 -7.76 -9.36 -3.40
C VAL A 57 -8.94 -8.41 -3.61
N ARG A 58 -9.87 -8.74 -4.52
CA ARG A 58 -11.09 -7.94 -4.72
C ARG A 58 -11.99 -7.94 -3.51
N GLY A 59 -12.23 -9.10 -2.89
CA GLY A 59 -13.01 -9.15 -1.65
C GLY A 59 -12.39 -8.25 -0.58
N LEU A 60 -11.08 -8.39 -0.39
CA LEU A 60 -10.31 -7.59 0.56
C LEU A 60 -10.37 -6.08 0.28
N VAL A 61 -10.35 -5.64 -0.99
CA VAL A 61 -10.45 -4.23 -1.37
C VAL A 61 -11.90 -3.72 -1.33
N GLN A 62 -12.89 -4.57 -1.59
CA GLN A 62 -14.31 -4.23 -1.50
C GLN A 62 -14.74 -3.98 -0.04
N ASP A 63 -14.19 -4.75 0.89
CA ASP A 63 -14.46 -4.62 2.33
C ASP A 63 -13.82 -3.38 2.96
N LEU A 64 -12.97 -2.64 2.23
CA LEU A 64 -12.39 -1.39 2.72
C LEU A 64 -13.47 -0.30 2.90
N PRO A 65 -13.48 0.41 4.05
CA PRO A 65 -14.36 1.54 4.30
C PRO A 65 -14.28 2.63 3.23
N ALA A 66 -15.34 3.43 3.11
CA ALA A 66 -15.35 4.58 2.23
C ALA A 66 -14.24 5.59 2.62
N PRO A 67 -13.67 6.33 1.64
CA PRO A 67 -12.70 7.38 1.90
C PRO A 67 -13.24 8.45 2.85
N ARG A 68 -12.41 8.88 3.80
CA ARG A 68 -12.72 9.94 4.76
C ARG A 68 -12.20 11.29 4.28
N ASP A 69 -12.89 12.36 4.61
CA ASP A 69 -12.42 13.70 4.26
C ASP A 69 -11.18 14.07 5.08
N ALA A 70 -10.14 14.52 4.40
CA ALA A 70 -8.87 14.89 5.01
C ALA A 70 -8.69 16.42 4.98
N ASN A 71 -9.48 17.11 5.79
CA ASN A 71 -9.42 18.57 5.93
C ASN A 71 -9.54 18.98 7.41
N LYS A 72 -9.47 20.30 7.66
CA LYS A 72 -9.55 20.86 9.02
C LYS A 72 -10.88 20.57 9.70
N GLU A 73 -11.98 20.64 8.97
CA GLU A 73 -13.34 20.44 9.49
C GLU A 73 -13.56 18.99 9.91
N ALA A 74 -12.99 18.05 9.14
CA ALA A 74 -13.03 16.63 9.44
C ALA A 74 -12.27 16.28 10.73
N TRP A 75 -11.22 17.03 11.09
CA TRP A 75 -10.52 16.82 12.37
C TRP A 75 -11.46 16.98 13.58
N ALA A 76 -12.41 17.91 13.53
CA ALA A 76 -13.35 18.12 14.64
C ALA A 76 -14.56 17.17 14.63
N SER A 77 -14.87 16.55 13.48
CA SER A 77 -16.13 15.84 13.25
C SER A 77 -15.98 14.35 12.95
N ASP A 78 -14.85 13.92 12.38
CA ASP A 78 -14.51 12.52 12.10
C ASP A 78 -13.51 12.01 13.16
N PRO A 79 -13.91 11.07 14.04
CA PRO A 79 -13.03 10.53 15.07
C PRO A 79 -11.76 9.87 14.56
N TYR A 80 -11.75 9.40 13.31
CA TYR A 80 -10.56 8.78 12.71
C TYR A 80 -9.55 9.86 12.36
N ILE A 81 -9.97 10.94 11.70
CA ILE A 81 -9.09 12.06 11.35
C ILE A 81 -8.57 12.76 12.62
N HIS A 82 -9.44 12.92 13.62
CA HIS A 82 -9.06 13.39 14.95
C HIS A 82 -7.97 12.52 15.57
N ALA A 83 -8.13 11.20 15.53
CA ALA A 83 -7.13 10.29 16.09
C ALA A 83 -5.80 10.33 15.33
N PHE A 84 -5.86 10.44 14.00
CA PHE A 84 -4.69 10.36 13.13
C PHE A 84 -3.80 11.59 13.20
N PHE A 85 -4.33 12.77 13.51
CA PHE A 85 -3.58 14.03 13.47
C PHE A 85 -3.67 14.78 14.80
N GLY A 86 -2.55 15.36 15.26
CA GLY A 86 -2.50 16.06 16.56
C GLY A 86 -3.36 17.33 16.61
N THR A 87 -3.46 18.03 15.48
CA THR A 87 -4.22 19.28 15.33
C THR A 87 -4.90 19.36 13.95
N PRO A 88 -5.92 20.22 13.75
CA PRO A 88 -6.49 20.47 12.44
C PRO A 88 -5.45 20.92 11.40
N ARG A 89 -4.43 21.65 11.85
CA ARG A 89 -3.36 22.16 10.98
C ARG A 89 -2.42 21.05 10.51
N ASP A 90 -2.22 20.02 11.32
CA ASP A 90 -1.40 18.87 10.94
C ASP A 90 -2.01 18.07 9.79
N VAL A 91 -3.34 18.07 9.66
CA VAL A 91 -4.03 17.47 8.51
C VAL A 91 -3.58 18.16 7.22
N GLU A 92 -3.76 19.48 7.11
CA GLU A 92 -3.35 20.22 5.91
C GLU A 92 -1.86 20.10 5.63
N LEU A 93 -1.02 20.22 6.67
CA LEU A 93 0.43 20.15 6.52
C LEU A 93 0.88 18.77 6.05
N GLY A 94 0.34 17.70 6.63
CA GLY A 94 0.70 16.32 6.28
C GLY A 94 0.43 16.01 4.81
N PHE A 95 -0.76 16.38 4.32
CA PHE A 95 -1.13 16.19 2.92
C PHE A 95 -0.39 17.17 1.99
N SER A 96 -0.30 18.45 2.35
CA SER A 96 0.38 19.46 1.53
C SER A 96 1.89 19.22 1.41
N ARG A 97 2.51 18.50 2.35
CA ARG A 97 3.93 18.12 2.28
C ARG A 97 4.17 16.84 1.49
N SER A 98 3.14 16.08 1.11
CA SER A 98 3.31 14.88 0.29
C SER A 98 3.77 15.25 -1.12
N PRO A 99 4.98 14.83 -1.55
CA PRO A 99 5.43 15.07 -2.91
C PRO A 99 4.57 14.32 -3.94
N GLU A 100 4.07 13.13 -3.60
CA GLU A 100 3.24 12.32 -4.49
C GLU A 100 1.88 12.98 -4.75
N LEU A 101 1.27 13.56 -3.72
CA LEU A 101 -0.01 14.27 -3.87
C LEU A 101 0.16 15.54 -4.71
N ARG A 102 1.26 16.28 -4.49
CA ARG A 102 1.60 17.45 -5.32
C ARG A 102 1.82 17.07 -6.77
N GLU A 103 2.59 16.00 -7.01
CA GLU A 103 2.85 15.49 -8.34
C GLU A 103 1.54 15.06 -9.02
N PHE A 104 0.66 14.35 -8.31
CA PHE A 104 -0.66 13.99 -8.82
C PHE A 104 -1.46 15.21 -9.28
N PHE A 105 -1.56 16.25 -8.45
CA PHE A 105 -2.28 17.47 -8.82
C PHE A 105 -1.60 18.28 -9.92
N ALA A 106 -0.27 18.19 -10.05
CA ALA A 106 0.46 18.81 -11.16
C ALA A 106 0.18 18.08 -12.49
N GLN A 107 0.13 16.75 -12.46
CA GLN A 107 -0.17 15.90 -13.63
C GLN A 107 -1.67 15.86 -13.98
N SER A 108 -2.54 16.19 -13.03
CA SER A 108 -4.00 16.21 -13.20
C SER A 108 -4.57 17.59 -12.82
N PRO A 109 -4.39 18.63 -13.65
CA PRO A 109 -4.85 20.00 -13.35
C PRO A 109 -6.37 20.10 -13.12
N ASP A 110 -7.14 19.29 -13.86
CA ASP A 110 -8.61 19.29 -13.81
C ASP A 110 -9.18 18.53 -12.60
N SER A 111 -8.33 17.83 -11.84
CA SER A 111 -8.76 17.10 -10.64
C SER A 111 -8.90 18.08 -9.48
N ALA A 112 -10.15 18.37 -9.10
CA ALA A 112 -10.45 19.17 -7.91
C ALA A 112 -10.18 18.41 -6.60
N GLN A 113 -10.20 17.08 -6.65
CA GLN A 113 -10.03 16.22 -5.48
C GLN A 113 -9.08 15.06 -5.80
N ALA A 114 -8.47 14.50 -4.77
CA ALA A 114 -7.64 13.32 -4.81
C ALA A 114 -8.16 12.29 -3.82
N TYR A 115 -8.21 11.03 -4.25
CA TYR A 115 -8.50 9.88 -3.40
C TYR A 115 -7.20 9.12 -3.19
N ALA A 116 -6.86 8.82 -1.94
CA ALA A 116 -5.58 8.21 -1.60
C ALA A 116 -5.69 7.18 -0.47
N VAL A 117 -4.63 6.38 -0.33
CA VAL A 117 -4.33 5.60 0.88
C VAL A 117 -3.43 6.44 1.78
N LEU A 118 -3.89 6.74 2.99
CA LEU A 118 -3.09 7.32 4.07
C LEU A 118 -2.50 6.19 4.91
N GLY A 119 -1.20 5.93 4.77
CA GLY A 119 -0.45 5.01 5.60
C GLY A 119 0.17 5.70 6.82
N MET A 120 0.14 5.05 7.99
CA MET A 120 0.59 5.62 9.27
C MET A 120 1.29 4.55 10.12
N ALA A 121 2.23 5.00 10.96
CA ALA A 121 2.84 4.18 11.99
C ALA A 121 2.03 4.40 13.27
N MET A 122 1.48 3.33 13.83
CA MET A 122 0.77 3.36 15.10
C MET A 122 1.75 3.03 16.23
N ALA A 123 1.78 3.86 17.26
CA ALA A 123 2.53 3.59 18.48
C ALA A 123 1.62 3.67 19.71
N GLU A 124 1.88 2.80 20.68
CA GLU A 124 1.25 2.84 22.00
C GLU A 124 2.30 3.27 23.02
N ARG A 125 2.01 4.36 23.73
CA ARG A 125 2.86 4.87 24.78
C ARG A 125 2.15 4.77 26.11
N ARG A 126 2.78 4.09 27.07
CA ARG A 126 2.34 4.10 28.46
C ARG A 126 2.79 5.40 29.12
N THR A 127 1.86 6.15 29.68
CA THR A 127 2.08 7.42 30.35
C THR A 127 1.29 7.47 31.64
N LEU A 128 1.71 8.31 32.58
CA LEU A 128 0.91 8.64 33.76
C LEU A 128 0.06 9.85 33.42
N GLY A 129 -1.26 9.74 33.60
CA GLY A 129 -2.21 10.80 33.30
C GLY A 129 -3.18 11.02 34.45
N VAL A 130 -4.17 11.87 34.21
CA VAL A 130 -5.27 12.11 35.14
C VAL A 130 -6.48 11.32 34.64
N ALA A 131 -7.11 10.54 35.52
CA ALA A 131 -8.35 9.83 35.21
C ALA A 131 -9.40 10.08 36.30
N LEU A 132 -10.66 10.00 35.90
CA LEU A 132 -11.80 10.05 36.80
C LEU A 132 -12.13 8.60 37.24
N GLU A 133 -11.96 8.27 38.52
CA GLU A 133 -12.43 7.01 39.11
C GLU A 133 -13.66 7.32 39.98
N GLY A 134 -14.86 7.03 39.47
CA GLY A 134 -16.11 7.48 40.09
C GLY A 134 -16.27 8.99 39.94
N ASP A 135 -16.38 9.71 41.07
CA ASP A 135 -16.46 11.19 41.11
C ASP A 135 -15.13 11.85 41.52
N VAL A 136 -14.05 11.08 41.70
CA VAL A 136 -12.76 11.61 42.17
C VAL A 136 -11.76 11.67 41.00
N MET A 137 -11.22 12.87 40.76
CA MET A 137 -10.05 13.03 39.88
C MET A 137 -8.81 12.49 40.57
N ARG A 138 -8.16 11.52 39.95
CA ARG A 138 -6.92 10.92 40.44
C ARG A 138 -5.77 11.21 39.47
N SER A 139 -4.67 11.73 40.01
CA SER A 139 -3.41 11.89 39.28
C SER A 139 -2.63 10.57 39.22
N ASP A 140 -1.68 10.49 38.30
CA ASP A 140 -0.73 9.37 38.16
C ASP A 140 -1.38 8.03 37.84
N VAL A 141 -2.50 8.06 37.10
CA VAL A 141 -3.17 6.85 36.62
C VAL A 141 -2.44 6.35 35.37
N PRO A 142 -2.01 5.07 35.33
CA PRO A 142 -1.42 4.49 34.12
C PRO A 142 -2.42 4.53 32.96
N GLN A 143 -2.02 5.18 31.87
CA GLN A 143 -2.80 5.33 30.65
C GLN A 143 -1.96 4.86 29.46
N THR A 144 -2.64 4.29 28.46
CA THR A 144 -2.03 4.00 27.17
C THR A 144 -2.54 5.02 26.17
N VAL A 145 -1.65 5.89 25.70
CA VAL A 145 -1.94 6.84 24.63
C VAL A 145 -1.57 6.20 23.31
N VAL A 146 -2.50 6.23 22.35
CA VAL A 146 -2.26 5.84 20.97
C VAL A 146 -1.84 7.06 20.18
N SER A 147 -0.76 6.95 19.39
CA SER A 147 -0.37 7.98 18.45
C SER A 147 -0.15 7.42 17.06
N PHE A 148 -0.40 8.28 16.07
CA PHE A 148 -0.17 7.99 14.66
C PHE A 148 0.88 8.96 14.12
N SER A 149 1.87 8.44 13.43
CA SER A 149 2.98 9.23 12.89
C SER A 149 3.39 8.72 11.52
N ASP A 150 4.38 9.41 10.93
CA ASP A 150 4.94 9.09 9.62
C ASP A 150 3.85 8.93 8.54
N HIS A 151 2.97 9.91 8.45
CA HIS A 151 1.87 9.96 7.49
C HIS A 151 2.39 9.93 6.06
N LYS A 152 2.00 8.90 5.31
CA LYS A 152 2.32 8.75 3.88
C LYS A 152 1.04 8.75 3.05
N VAL A 153 0.88 9.72 2.17
CA VAL A 153 -0.22 9.79 1.20
C VAL A 153 0.22 9.13 -0.10
N ARG A 154 -0.39 8.00 -0.46
CA ARG A 154 0.10 7.14 -1.53
C ARG A 154 -1.06 6.43 -2.22
N ILE A 155 -0.80 5.86 -3.40
CA ILE A 155 -1.83 5.30 -4.30
C ILE A 155 -2.92 6.35 -4.52
N ILE A 156 -2.67 7.28 -5.42
CA ILE A 156 -3.52 8.45 -5.59
C ILE A 156 -4.29 8.32 -6.90
N ALA A 157 -5.59 8.59 -6.86
CA ALA A 157 -6.46 8.54 -8.02
C ALA A 157 -7.50 9.67 -8.00
N CYS A 158 -8.06 9.99 -9.17
CA CYS A 158 -9.09 11.02 -9.33
C CYS A 158 -10.47 10.61 -8.81
N THR A 159 -10.72 9.31 -8.61
CA THR A 159 -11.99 8.77 -8.10
C THR A 159 -11.73 7.62 -7.14
N GLU A 160 -12.69 7.36 -6.24
CA GLU A 160 -12.64 6.20 -5.33
C GLU A 160 -12.56 4.87 -6.10
N ALA A 161 -13.32 4.72 -7.19
CA ALA A 161 -13.28 3.50 -8.00
C ALA A 161 -11.88 3.27 -8.60
N ALA A 162 -11.27 4.32 -9.15
CA ALA A 162 -9.91 4.24 -9.68
C ALA A 162 -8.87 3.99 -8.57
N LEU A 163 -9.09 4.53 -7.36
CA LEU A 163 -8.26 4.24 -6.19
C LEU A 163 -8.30 2.75 -5.86
N ARG A 164 -9.50 2.17 -5.73
CA ARG A 164 -9.68 0.74 -5.42
C ARG A 164 -9.05 -0.16 -6.50
N ASP A 165 -9.24 0.16 -7.77
CA ASP A 165 -8.61 -0.57 -8.88
C ASP A 165 -7.06 -0.50 -8.79
N GLU A 166 -6.50 0.66 -8.45
CA GLU A 166 -5.07 0.80 -8.27
C GLU A 166 -4.56 0.05 -7.02
N ILE A 167 -5.32 0.01 -5.91
CA ILE A 167 -4.97 -0.81 -4.75
C ILE A 167 -4.84 -2.29 -5.15
N VAL A 168 -5.81 -2.84 -5.90
CA VAL A 168 -5.74 -4.21 -6.42
C VAL A 168 -4.45 -4.43 -7.20
N ARG A 169 -4.15 -3.54 -8.15
CA ARG A 169 -2.94 -3.60 -8.98
C ARG A 169 -1.65 -3.59 -8.14
N ARG A 170 -1.60 -2.77 -7.08
CA ARG A 170 -0.45 -2.67 -6.17
C ARG A 170 -0.27 -3.90 -5.29
N LEU A 171 -1.35 -4.58 -4.92
CA LEU A 171 -1.28 -5.85 -4.19
C LEU A 171 -0.70 -6.98 -5.06
N PHE A 172 -1.03 -7.03 -6.34
CA PHE A 172 -0.40 -7.97 -7.29
C PHE A 172 1.10 -7.70 -7.49
N ASP A 173 1.53 -6.43 -7.54
CA ASP A 173 2.96 -6.11 -7.55
C ASP A 173 3.68 -6.68 -6.32
N GLN A 174 3.04 -6.61 -5.15
CA GLN A 174 3.59 -7.10 -3.89
C GLN A 174 3.67 -8.63 -3.84
N LEU A 175 2.65 -9.35 -4.31
CA LEU A 175 2.70 -10.81 -4.43
C LEU A 175 3.81 -11.25 -5.40
N THR A 176 3.98 -10.52 -6.49
CA THR A 176 5.07 -10.81 -7.44
C THR A 176 6.43 -10.60 -6.80
N LEU A 177 6.61 -9.48 -6.07
CA LEU A 177 7.82 -9.20 -5.30
C LEU A 177 8.15 -10.30 -4.29
N GLU A 178 7.13 -10.79 -3.58
CA GLU A 178 7.30 -11.87 -2.61
C GLU A 178 7.77 -13.16 -3.29
N SER A 179 7.18 -13.52 -4.44
CA SER A 179 7.63 -14.69 -5.20
C SER A 179 9.10 -14.58 -5.62
N LEU A 180 9.55 -13.39 -6.04
CA LEU A 180 10.95 -13.15 -6.39
C LEU A 180 11.88 -13.28 -5.18
N ALA A 181 11.49 -12.73 -4.02
CA ALA A 181 12.26 -12.85 -2.79
C ALA A 181 12.41 -14.31 -2.36
N ARG A 182 11.34 -15.12 -2.47
CA ARG A 182 11.37 -16.56 -2.15
C ARG A 182 12.28 -17.35 -3.08
N VAL A 183 12.24 -17.08 -4.39
CA VAL A 183 13.15 -17.72 -5.37
C VAL A 183 14.60 -17.41 -5.03
N ALA A 184 14.92 -16.15 -4.74
CA ALA A 184 16.26 -15.72 -4.34
C ALA A 184 16.73 -16.32 -2.98
N ALA A 185 15.81 -16.74 -2.11
CA ALA A 185 16.15 -17.28 -0.79
C ALA A 185 16.63 -18.75 -0.81
N GLY A 186 16.33 -19.53 -1.85
CA GLY A 186 16.90 -20.88 -2.03
C GLY A 186 18.43 -20.82 -2.16
N LYS A 187 19.19 -21.88 -1.88
CA LYS A 187 20.67 -21.88 -1.95
C LYS A 187 21.20 -22.54 -3.24
N SER A 188 21.76 -21.75 -4.17
CA SER A 188 22.57 -22.16 -5.34
C SER A 188 23.48 -20.98 -5.76
N ARG A 189 24.58 -21.23 -6.50
CA ARG A 189 25.47 -20.18 -7.07
C ARG A 189 24.70 -19.26 -8.03
N ARG A 190 23.68 -19.78 -8.72
CA ARG A 190 22.68 -18.99 -9.48
C ARG A 190 21.88 -18.07 -8.56
N ASN A 191 21.61 -18.51 -7.33
CA ASN A 191 20.83 -17.78 -6.35
C ASN A 191 21.63 -16.64 -5.71
N VAL A 192 22.97 -16.66 -5.79
CA VAL A 192 23.81 -15.50 -5.44
C VAL A 192 23.61 -14.41 -6.48
N LEU A 193 23.66 -14.75 -7.77
CA LEU A 193 23.40 -13.81 -8.86
C LEU A 193 21.93 -13.37 -8.94
N GLU A 194 20.97 -14.25 -8.64
CA GLU A 194 19.55 -13.89 -8.49
C GLU A 194 19.29 -13.08 -7.23
N ARG A 195 20.03 -13.28 -6.12
CA ARG A 195 19.99 -12.40 -4.94
C ARG A 195 20.56 -11.05 -5.25
N GLU A 196 21.70 -10.99 -5.94
CA GLU A 196 22.28 -9.74 -6.41
C GLU A 196 21.32 -9.04 -7.36
N GLN A 197 20.71 -9.75 -8.30
CA GLN A 197 19.66 -9.20 -9.16
C GLN A 197 18.42 -8.77 -8.37
N ALA A 198 17.97 -9.52 -7.35
CA ALA A 198 16.85 -9.15 -6.51
C ALA A 198 17.16 -7.92 -5.64
N LEU A 199 18.39 -7.78 -5.13
CA LEU A 199 18.90 -6.62 -4.42
C LEU A 199 19.02 -5.40 -5.34
N LEU A 200 19.57 -5.58 -6.54
CA LEU A 200 19.70 -4.53 -7.55
C LEU A 200 18.34 -4.10 -8.07
N MET A 201 17.40 -5.03 -8.28
CA MET A 201 16.00 -4.70 -8.61
C MET A 201 15.26 -4.10 -7.42
N ALA A 202 15.51 -4.52 -6.19
CA ALA A 202 14.91 -3.92 -5.00
C ALA A 202 15.44 -2.50 -4.79
N ARG A 203 16.72 -2.25 -5.08
CA ARG A 203 17.38 -0.94 -5.01
C ARG A 203 16.99 -0.04 -6.18
N LEU A 204 16.97 -0.57 -7.41
CA LEU A 204 16.40 0.10 -8.58
C LEU A 204 14.93 0.45 -8.30
N ARG A 205 14.19 -0.46 -7.67
CA ARG A 205 12.85 -0.17 -7.21
C ARG A 205 12.84 0.87 -6.11
N LEU A 206 13.71 0.86 -5.10
CA LEU A 206 13.77 1.94 -4.10
C LEU A 206 13.99 3.32 -4.74
N LEU A 207 14.79 3.37 -5.81
CA LEU A 207 15.00 4.58 -6.62
C LEU A 207 13.82 4.88 -7.56
N GLU A 208 13.13 3.87 -8.09
CA GLU A 208 11.87 3.98 -8.85
C GLU A 208 10.64 4.15 -7.95
N ARG A 209 10.81 4.02 -6.62
CA ARG A 209 9.77 4.00 -5.56
C ARG A 209 9.41 5.39 -5.06
N GLN A 210 9.55 6.37 -5.95
CA GLN A 210 8.46 7.33 -6.11
C GLN A 210 7.13 6.65 -6.54
N GLY A 211 7.10 5.37 -6.97
CA GLY A 211 5.82 4.66 -6.98
C GLY A 211 5.72 3.22 -7.48
N THR A 212 6.42 2.22 -6.91
CA THR A 212 6.13 0.78 -7.21
C THR A 212 6.10 -0.17 -6.00
N GLY A 213 4.89 -0.62 -5.63
CA GLY A 213 4.59 -1.66 -4.62
C GLY A 213 4.14 -1.13 -3.25
N MET A 214 3.37 -1.93 -2.49
CA MET A 214 2.73 -1.49 -1.24
C MET A 214 3.73 -1.10 -0.14
N ARG A 215 4.93 -1.70 -0.09
CA ARG A 215 5.99 -1.32 0.86
C ARG A 215 6.53 0.11 0.64
N SER A 216 6.52 0.62 -0.59
CA SER A 216 6.90 2.01 -0.90
C SER A 216 5.76 2.98 -0.63
N VAL A 217 4.53 2.54 -0.90
CA VAL A 217 3.29 3.21 -0.49
C VAL A 217 3.17 3.35 1.04
N LEU A 218 3.87 2.52 1.80
CA LEU A 218 3.84 2.54 3.26
C LEU A 218 5.17 3.01 3.88
N GLY A 219 6.06 3.67 3.13
CA GLY A 219 7.16 4.45 3.70
C GLY A 219 8.42 3.68 4.13
N GLY A 220 8.89 2.69 3.37
CA GLY A 220 10.26 2.21 3.53
C GLY A 220 11.29 3.19 2.93
N ASP A 221 12.36 3.51 3.67
CA ASP A 221 13.38 4.54 3.35
C ASP A 221 14.04 4.40 1.97
N GLY A 222 14.37 5.55 1.35
CA GLY A 222 15.28 5.63 0.20
C GLY A 222 15.42 7.03 -0.40
N ASP A 223 16.36 7.84 0.10
CA ASP A 223 16.96 8.95 -0.66
C ASP A 223 18.00 8.38 -1.63
N GLY A 224 18.01 8.84 -2.89
CA GLY A 224 19.00 8.39 -3.88
C GLY A 224 19.32 9.43 -4.95
N GLU A 225 20.58 9.47 -5.37
CA GLU A 225 21.15 10.48 -6.27
C GLU A 225 20.76 10.26 -7.75
N PRO A 226 20.54 11.35 -8.52
CA PRO A 226 20.20 11.29 -9.94
C PRO A 226 21.39 10.82 -10.79
N GLY A 227 21.47 9.51 -11.01
CA GLY A 227 22.51 8.83 -11.80
C GLY A 227 22.65 7.35 -11.43
N GLU A 228 22.28 7.00 -10.20
CA GLU A 228 22.36 5.64 -9.65
C GLU A 228 21.43 4.65 -10.40
N GLN A 229 20.28 5.13 -10.88
CA GLN A 229 19.28 4.32 -11.60
C GLN A 229 19.78 3.77 -12.95
N ALA A 230 20.53 4.56 -13.72
CA ALA A 230 21.07 4.12 -15.01
C ALA A 230 22.15 3.05 -14.82
N THR A 231 23.00 3.23 -13.80
CA THR A 231 24.04 2.29 -13.40
C THR A 231 23.45 0.97 -12.91
N LEU A 232 22.41 1.03 -12.08
CA LEU A 232 21.69 -0.15 -11.60
C LEU A 232 21.00 -0.91 -12.73
N ARG A 233 20.39 -0.22 -13.71
CA ARG A 233 19.82 -0.88 -14.90
C ARG A 233 20.88 -1.60 -15.73
N ALA A 234 22.06 -1.00 -15.89
CA ALA A 234 23.17 -1.64 -16.58
C ALA A 234 23.67 -2.89 -15.82
N GLN A 235 23.75 -2.82 -14.49
CA GLN A 235 24.12 -3.96 -13.64
C GLN A 235 23.08 -5.09 -13.67
N VAL A 236 21.78 -4.77 -13.73
CA VAL A 236 20.72 -5.77 -13.92
C VAL A 236 20.84 -6.43 -15.30
N ALA A 237 21.09 -5.64 -16.35
CA ALA A 237 21.27 -6.16 -17.71
C ALA A 237 22.53 -7.02 -17.86
N GLU A 238 23.59 -6.70 -17.13
CA GLU A 238 24.82 -7.50 -17.12
C GLU A 238 24.64 -8.82 -16.37
N ASN A 239 24.05 -8.78 -15.17
CA ASN A 239 23.65 -10.00 -14.44
C ASN A 239 22.69 -10.87 -15.27
N ASP A 240 21.81 -10.24 -16.05
CA ASP A 240 20.97 -10.96 -17.00
C ASP A 240 21.79 -11.71 -18.06
N ARG A 241 22.82 -11.09 -18.63
CA ARG A 241 23.71 -11.76 -19.60
C ARG A 241 24.49 -12.90 -18.93
N GLU A 242 25.00 -12.70 -17.73
CA GLU A 242 25.72 -13.74 -16.98
C GLU A 242 24.81 -14.93 -16.64
N LEU A 243 23.57 -14.69 -16.21
CA LEU A 243 22.56 -15.73 -15.97
C LEU A 243 22.16 -16.48 -17.24
N ALA A 244 22.18 -15.81 -18.39
CA ALA A 244 21.93 -16.42 -19.70
C ALA A 244 23.10 -17.29 -20.18
N GLN A 245 24.34 -16.90 -19.83
CA GLN A 245 25.56 -17.65 -20.13
C GLN A 245 25.74 -18.90 -19.25
N LEU A 246 25.19 -18.89 -18.02
CA LEU A 246 25.11 -20.07 -17.12
C LEU A 246 24.04 -21.09 -17.56
N GLY A 247 24.05 -21.45 -18.84
CA GLY A 247 22.98 -22.18 -19.53
C GLY A 247 22.45 -23.42 -18.80
N LYS A 248 21.12 -23.57 -18.87
CA LYS A 248 20.30 -24.77 -18.58
C LYS A 248 20.53 -25.48 -17.24
N GLU A 249 19.85 -25.00 -16.22
CA GLU A 249 18.91 -25.91 -15.55
C GLU A 249 17.54 -25.63 -16.16
N ALA A 250 17.01 -26.54 -16.98
CA ALA A 250 15.68 -26.46 -17.61
C ALA A 250 14.50 -26.51 -16.62
N GLY A 251 14.74 -26.07 -15.38
CA GLY A 251 13.76 -25.96 -14.31
C GLY A 251 13.84 -24.65 -13.54
N ALA A 252 14.77 -23.73 -13.82
CA ALA A 252 14.88 -22.48 -13.05
C ALA A 252 13.69 -21.53 -13.28
N LEU A 253 13.33 -21.31 -14.55
CA LEU A 253 12.17 -20.48 -14.91
C LEU A 253 10.85 -21.19 -14.57
N GLU A 254 10.83 -22.52 -14.68
CA GLU A 254 9.72 -23.36 -14.24
C GLU A 254 9.49 -23.24 -12.74
N ARG A 255 10.55 -23.33 -11.93
CA ARG A 255 10.49 -23.11 -10.47
C ARG A 255 10.08 -21.69 -10.12
N GLN A 256 10.53 -20.69 -10.88
CA GLN A 256 10.10 -19.30 -10.67
C GLN A 256 8.60 -19.12 -10.96
N LEU A 257 8.10 -19.70 -12.05
CA LEU A 257 6.68 -19.69 -12.39
C LEU A 257 5.84 -20.45 -11.34
N GLU A 258 6.33 -21.59 -10.86
CA GLU A 258 5.72 -22.38 -9.80
C GLU A 258 5.67 -21.62 -8.47
N CYS A 259 6.76 -20.95 -8.09
CA CYS A 259 6.80 -20.12 -6.89
C CYS A 259 5.82 -18.95 -6.98
N LEU A 260 5.75 -18.28 -8.13
CA LEU A 260 4.76 -17.22 -8.37
C LEU A 260 3.34 -17.77 -8.27
N ALA A 261 3.05 -18.91 -8.90
CA ALA A 261 1.74 -19.56 -8.82
C ALA A 261 1.39 -19.94 -7.37
N GLU A 262 2.35 -20.45 -6.60
CA GLU A 262 2.20 -20.80 -5.19
C GLU A 262 1.89 -19.56 -4.33
N VAL A 263 2.62 -18.46 -4.53
CA VAL A 263 2.38 -17.19 -3.79
C VAL A 263 1.02 -16.59 -4.13
N LEU A 264 0.62 -16.61 -5.40
CA LEU A 264 -0.70 -16.12 -5.84
C LEU A 264 -1.83 -16.99 -5.26
N THR A 265 -1.70 -18.32 -5.35
CA THR A 265 -2.68 -19.28 -4.78
C THR A 265 -2.83 -19.09 -3.27
N ASN A 266 -1.72 -18.79 -2.59
CA ASN A 266 -1.67 -18.56 -1.15
C ASN A 266 -1.63 -17.06 -0.78
N ALA A 267 -2.23 -16.18 -1.58
CA ALA A 267 -2.16 -14.71 -1.39
C ALA A 267 -2.54 -14.26 0.04
N ARG A 268 -3.49 -14.95 0.68
CA ARG A 268 -3.90 -14.70 2.08
C ARG A 268 -2.76 -14.81 3.10
N ALA A 269 -1.78 -15.70 2.87
CA ALA A 269 -0.64 -15.87 3.76
C ALA A 269 0.33 -14.67 3.70
N PHE A 270 0.29 -13.91 2.61
CA PHE A 270 1.20 -12.80 2.34
C PHE A 270 0.52 -11.43 2.43
N LEU A 271 -0.80 -11.36 2.25
CA LEU A 271 -1.58 -10.14 2.31
C LEU A 271 -2.73 -10.33 3.28
N SER A 272 -2.60 -9.78 4.49
CA SER A 272 -3.71 -9.66 5.44
C SER A 272 -3.99 -8.20 5.75
N ILE A 273 -5.28 -7.88 5.79
CA ILE A 273 -5.79 -6.67 6.43
C ILE A 273 -6.48 -7.15 7.70
N GLU A 274 -6.01 -6.65 8.83
CA GLU A 274 -6.52 -7.00 10.15
C GLU A 274 -7.18 -5.77 10.76
N PRO A 275 -8.50 -5.82 11.04
CA PRO A 275 -9.16 -4.75 11.77
C PRO A 275 -8.76 -4.81 13.25
N ARG A 276 -8.47 -3.65 13.80
CA ARG A 276 -8.17 -3.45 15.21
C ARG A 276 -9.18 -2.48 15.81
N HIS A 277 -10.00 -2.96 16.73
CA HIS A 277 -11.00 -2.15 17.41
C HIS A 277 -10.34 -1.38 18.56
N LEU A 278 -10.51 -0.06 18.56
CA LEU A 278 -10.00 0.85 19.58
C LEU A 278 -11.16 1.69 20.14
N ARG A 279 -11.20 1.84 21.46
CA ARG A 279 -12.04 2.82 22.14
C ARG A 279 -11.15 3.94 22.62
N LEU A 280 -11.18 5.08 21.94
CA LEU A 280 -10.29 6.21 22.23
C LEU A 280 -11.05 7.38 22.85
N SER A 281 -10.48 8.02 23.86
CA SER A 281 -10.94 9.33 24.30
C SER A 281 -10.57 10.41 23.27
N ALA A 282 -11.08 11.64 23.45
CA ALA A 282 -10.69 12.79 22.64
C ALA A 282 -9.17 13.13 22.72
N MET A 283 -8.43 12.56 23.67
CA MET A 283 -6.98 12.72 23.78
C MET A 283 -6.20 11.47 23.30
N ASN A 284 -6.85 10.59 22.52
CA ASN A 284 -6.32 9.31 22.05
C ASN A 284 -5.85 8.37 23.17
N VAL A 285 -6.43 8.49 24.36
CA VAL A 285 -6.21 7.53 25.45
C VAL A 285 -7.07 6.30 25.18
N LEU A 286 -6.46 5.12 25.19
CA LEU A 286 -7.18 3.85 25.07
C LEU A 286 -8.00 3.59 26.33
N LEU A 287 -9.31 3.42 26.16
CA LEU A 287 -10.26 3.19 27.23
C LEU A 287 -10.62 1.70 27.31
N ALA A 288 -10.76 1.22 28.55
CA ALA A 288 -11.25 -0.13 28.80
C ALA A 288 -12.70 -0.29 28.31
N PRO A 289 -13.13 -1.52 27.94
CA PRO A 289 -14.52 -1.79 27.55
C PRO A 289 -15.55 -1.34 28.59
N GLU A 290 -15.20 -1.50 29.87
CA GLU A 290 -16.05 -1.17 31.03
C GLU A 290 -16.16 0.35 31.31
N SER A 291 -15.35 1.18 30.64
CA SER A 291 -15.30 2.62 30.91
C SER A 291 -16.54 3.32 30.38
N THR A 292 -17.17 4.13 31.24
CA THR A 292 -18.31 4.99 30.90
C THR A 292 -17.89 6.36 30.38
N ALA A 293 -16.59 6.64 30.30
CA ALA A 293 -16.09 7.91 29.78
C ALA A 293 -16.46 8.08 28.29
N PRO A 294 -16.67 9.31 27.81
CA PRO A 294 -16.90 9.59 26.39
C PRO A 294 -15.75 9.01 25.54
N ALA A 295 -16.11 8.21 24.55
CA ALA A 295 -15.19 7.47 23.71
C ALA A 295 -15.66 7.47 22.25
N HIS A 296 -14.70 7.37 21.35
CA HIS A 296 -14.93 7.07 19.95
C HIS A 296 -14.49 5.64 19.64
N GLU A 297 -15.35 4.91 18.94
CA GLU A 297 -15.03 3.58 18.44
C GLU A 297 -14.38 3.70 17.06
N ILE A 298 -13.16 3.19 16.96
CA ILE A 298 -12.34 3.24 15.75
C ILE A 298 -11.97 1.82 15.37
N GLU A 299 -12.41 1.39 14.19
CA GLU A 299 -11.97 0.15 13.56
C GLU A 299 -10.78 0.47 12.65
N LEU A 300 -9.59 0.35 13.22
CA LEU A 300 -8.35 0.67 12.54
C LEU A 300 -7.89 -0.50 11.67
N LEU A 301 -7.79 -0.30 10.36
CA LEU A 301 -7.27 -1.32 9.46
C LEU A 301 -5.75 -1.31 9.48
N THR A 302 -5.17 -2.49 9.64
CA THR A 302 -3.72 -2.69 9.64
C THR A 302 -3.34 -3.66 8.53
N ALA A 303 -2.46 -3.24 7.65
CA ALA A 303 -1.89 -4.10 6.61
C ALA A 303 -0.57 -4.68 7.11
N ARG A 304 -0.45 -6.00 7.04
CA ARG A 304 0.84 -6.69 7.21
C ARG A 304 1.45 -6.92 5.83
N ILE A 305 2.64 -6.37 5.63
CA ILE A 305 3.38 -6.52 4.38
C ILE A 305 4.59 -7.44 4.61
N PRO A 306 4.76 -8.46 3.75
CA PRO A 306 5.92 -9.35 3.79
C PRO A 306 7.25 -8.59 3.66
N GLY A 307 8.27 -9.07 4.36
CA GLY A 307 9.62 -8.52 4.41
C GLY A 307 10.38 -9.01 5.64
N ASP A 308 11.66 -8.66 5.73
CA ASP A 308 12.49 -8.94 6.91
C ASP A 308 13.08 -7.63 7.47
N PRO A 309 12.57 -7.09 8.59
CA PRO A 309 11.35 -7.52 9.28
C PRO A 309 10.06 -7.18 8.49
N PRO A 310 8.94 -7.88 8.77
CA PRO A 310 7.64 -7.58 8.18
C PRO A 310 7.18 -6.19 8.64
N LEU A 311 6.71 -5.39 7.69
CA LEU A 311 6.21 -4.04 7.98
C LEU A 311 4.72 -4.13 8.31
N VAL A 312 4.34 -3.64 9.48
CA VAL A 312 2.94 -3.53 9.92
C VAL A 312 2.59 -2.06 9.95
N ARG A 313 1.56 -1.65 9.19
CA ARG A 313 1.10 -0.26 9.19
C ARG A 313 -0.41 -0.15 9.20
N SER A 314 -0.88 0.83 9.93
CA SER A 314 -2.26 1.24 9.90
C SER A 314 -2.51 2.13 8.69
N PHE A 315 -3.69 2.01 8.08
CA PHE A 315 -4.03 2.86 6.95
C PHE A 315 -5.53 3.19 6.91
N ALA A 316 -5.86 4.26 6.18
CA ALA A 316 -7.22 4.63 5.86
C ALA A 316 -7.32 5.11 4.41
N LEU A 317 -8.49 4.95 3.79
CA LEU A 317 -8.80 5.63 2.54
C LEU A 317 -9.20 7.07 2.88
N VAL A 318 -8.69 8.02 2.11
CA VAL A 318 -8.90 9.44 2.34
C VAL A 318 -9.22 10.18 1.04
N ARG A 319 -9.99 11.26 1.16
CA ARG A 319 -10.28 12.21 0.10
C ARG A 319 -9.73 13.57 0.51
N PHE A 320 -8.95 14.19 -0.37
CA PHE A 320 -8.33 15.48 -0.14
C PHE A 320 -8.72 16.47 -1.25
N ASP A 321 -9.14 17.67 -0.87
CA ASP A 321 -9.50 18.72 -1.83
C ASP A 321 -8.27 19.52 -2.25
N ARG A 322 -8.15 19.82 -3.55
CA ARG A 322 -7.05 20.64 -4.06
C ARG A 322 -7.04 22.02 -3.43
N GLY A 323 -8.21 22.57 -3.10
CA GLY A 323 -8.35 23.87 -2.43
C GLY A 323 -7.70 23.94 -1.05
N ASP A 324 -7.58 22.79 -0.38
CA ASP A 324 -6.95 22.68 0.95
C ASP A 324 -5.42 22.52 0.86
N MET A 325 -4.87 22.37 -0.36
CA MET A 325 -3.42 22.22 -0.57
C MET A 325 -2.71 23.57 -0.34
N LEU A 326 -1.83 23.59 0.65
CA LEU A 326 -1.02 24.77 0.95
C LEU A 326 -0.04 25.08 -0.17
N SER A 327 0.11 26.36 -0.48
CA SER A 327 1.11 26.83 -1.45
C SER A 327 2.53 26.50 -0.98
N SER A 328 3.46 26.36 -1.92
CA SER A 328 4.88 26.13 -1.58
C SER A 328 5.44 27.26 -0.70
N GLY A 329 5.01 28.51 -0.91
CA GLY A 329 5.38 29.65 -0.06
C GLY A 329 4.90 29.48 1.38
N ALA A 330 3.63 29.08 1.56
CA ALA A 330 3.08 28.85 2.90
C ALA A 330 3.78 27.72 3.67
N LEU A 331 4.32 26.71 2.96
CA LEU A 331 5.14 25.66 3.59
C LEU A 331 6.54 26.15 3.99
N LEU A 332 7.15 27.03 3.20
CA LEU A 332 8.45 27.62 3.51
C LEU A 332 8.36 28.55 4.72
N ASP A 333 7.31 29.39 4.78
CA ASP A 333 7.05 30.25 5.94
C ASP A 333 6.83 29.43 7.21
N GLU A 334 6.15 28.28 7.10
CA GLU A 334 5.97 27.35 8.21
C GLU A 334 7.30 26.72 8.66
N ALA A 335 8.15 26.29 7.72
CA ALA A 335 9.46 25.75 8.04
C ALA A 335 10.35 26.79 8.74
N ALA A 336 10.26 28.06 8.33
CA ALA A 336 10.99 29.17 8.95
C ALA A 336 10.53 29.49 10.38
N ARG A 337 9.29 29.16 10.76
CA ARG A 337 8.77 29.34 12.13
C ARG A 337 9.24 28.28 13.12
N LEU A 338 9.77 27.16 12.63
CA LEU A 338 10.22 26.02 13.44
C LEU A 338 11.75 25.99 13.64
N LEU A 339 12.47 26.97 13.09
CA LEU A 339 13.92 27.18 13.22
C LEU A 339 14.21 28.29 14.23
#